data_AF-A0A8B5X900-F1
#
_entry.id   AF-A0A8B5X900-F1
#
_cell.length_a   1.000
_cell.length_b   1.000
_cell.length_c   1.000
_cell.angle_alpha   90.00
_cell.angle_beta   90.00
_cell.angle_gamma   90.00
#
_symmetry.space_group_name_H-M   'P 1'
#
loop_
_entity.id
_entity.type
_entity.pdbx_description
1 polymer ?
#
loop_
_entity_poly.entity_id
_entity_poly.type
_entity_poly.pdbx_seq_one_letter_code
_entity_poly.pdbx_strand_id
1 'polypeptide(L)'
;MEEPTPYRIGPAALPEPAPTTDDLVTQAHARRQGIPYETGERLLEQLPERLRALADLVLSGKMQGGEVAYALAVLIDSIENARSAQ
;
A
#
# COMPACT_ATOMS: atom_id res chain seq x y z
N MET A 1 -9.60 -27.69 49.51
CA MET A 1 -8.95 -26.61 48.74
C MET A 1 -8.94 -27.07 47.31
N GLU A 2 -9.85 -26.56 46.50
CA GLU A 2 -9.94 -26.89 45.07
C GLU A 2 -8.78 -26.19 44.34
N GLU A 3 -7.95 -26.97 43.64
CA GLU A 3 -6.91 -26.43 42.77
C GLU A 3 -7.56 -25.61 41.64
N PRO A 4 -7.11 -24.36 41.37
CA PRO A 4 -7.64 -23.59 40.28
C PRO A 4 -7.17 -24.22 38.96
N THR A 5 -8.14 -24.62 38.13
CA THR A 5 -7.89 -25.13 36.77
C THR A 5 -6.99 -24.17 35.99
N PRO A 6 -5.93 -24.67 35.33
CA PRO A 6 -5.04 -23.82 34.55
C PRO A 6 -5.83 -23.18 33.42
N TYR A 7 -5.83 -21.85 33.41
CA TYR A 7 -6.37 -21.06 32.31
C TYR A 7 -5.78 -21.58 31.00
N ARG A 8 -6.63 -22.21 30.19
CA ARG A 8 -6.30 -22.63 28.83
C ARG A 8 -6.09 -21.35 28.04
N ILE A 9 -4.83 -20.94 27.89
CA ILE A 9 -4.44 -19.90 26.94
C ILE A 9 -4.83 -20.44 25.56
N GLY A 10 -5.97 -19.95 25.04
CA GLY A 10 -6.33 -20.16 23.65
C GLY A 10 -5.19 -19.64 22.78
N PRO A 11 -4.94 -20.23 21.59
CA PRO A 11 -3.84 -19.81 20.74
C PRO A 11 -3.91 -18.31 20.60
N ALA A 12 -2.92 -17.60 21.15
CA ALA A 12 -2.77 -16.18 20.93
C ALA A 12 -2.81 -16.03 19.41
N ALA A 13 -3.84 -15.35 18.89
CA ALA A 13 -3.95 -15.10 17.47
C ALA A 13 -2.61 -14.48 17.07
N LEU A 14 -1.81 -15.23 16.33
CA LEU A 14 -0.54 -14.72 15.84
C LEU A 14 -0.89 -13.43 15.09
N PRO A 15 -0.15 -12.34 15.32
CA PRO A 15 -0.40 -11.11 14.57
C PRO A 15 -0.37 -11.46 13.09
N GLU A 16 -1.39 -11.01 12.35
CA GLU A 16 -1.43 -11.22 10.90
C GLU A 16 -0.12 -10.70 10.31
N PRO A 17 0.50 -11.44 9.38
CA PRO A 17 1.75 -11.01 8.78
C PRO A 17 1.55 -9.62 8.15
N ALA A 18 2.57 -8.77 8.29
CA ALA A 18 2.53 -7.45 7.66
C ALA A 18 2.29 -7.62 6.14
N PRO A 19 1.42 -6.78 5.54
CA PRO A 19 1.11 -6.88 4.13
C PRO A 19 2.38 -6.69 3.29
N THR A 20 2.49 -7.47 2.22
CA THR A 20 3.57 -7.31 1.25
C THR A 20 3.29 -6.14 0.32
N THR A 21 4.32 -5.67 -0.39
CA THR A 21 4.13 -4.63 -1.42
C THR A 21 3.15 -5.10 -2.51
N ASP A 22 3.20 -6.37 -2.91
CA ASP A 22 2.31 -6.94 -3.92
C ASP A 22 0.84 -6.98 -3.46
N ASP A 23 0.61 -7.24 -2.17
CA ASP A 23 -0.73 -7.15 -1.57
C ASP A 23 -1.28 -5.73 -1.65
N LEU A 24 -0.42 -4.73 -1.40
CA LEU A 24 -0.79 -3.32 -1.50
C LEU A 24 -1.01 -2.88 -2.95
N VAL A 25 -0.25 -3.39 -3.91
CA VAL A 25 -0.45 -3.13 -5.35
C VAL A 25 -1.78 -3.72 -5.80
N THR A 26 -2.06 -4.96 -5.41
CA THR A 26 -3.35 -5.62 -5.68
C THR A 26 -4.51 -4.83 -5.06
N GLN A 27 -4.34 -4.33 -3.84
CA GLN A 27 -5.33 -3.48 -3.18
C GLN A 27 -5.52 -2.13 -3.90
N ALA A 28 -4.43 -1.50 -4.33
CA ALA A 28 -4.46 -0.25 -5.08
C ALA A 28 -5.23 -0.43 -6.41
N HIS A 29 -4.94 -1.51 -7.13
CA HIS A 29 -5.64 -1.90 -8.34
C HIS A 29 -7.14 -2.09 -8.09
N ALA A 30 -7.49 -2.87 -7.06
CA ALA A 30 -8.88 -3.15 -6.69
C ALA A 30 -9.66 -1.88 -6.28
N ARG A 31 -9.01 -0.90 -5.65
CA ARG A 31 -9.63 0.38 -5.29
C ARG A 31 -9.83 1.32 -6.47
N ARG A 32 -9.16 1.08 -7.60
CA ARG A 32 -9.25 1.88 -8.81
C ARG A 32 -10.44 1.53 -9.71
N GLN A 33 -11.31 0.60 -9.28
CA GLN A 33 -12.47 0.13 -10.04
C GLN A 33 -13.25 1.28 -10.72
N GLY A 34 -13.24 1.27 -12.05
CA GLY A 34 -13.95 2.25 -12.88
C GLY A 34 -13.17 3.53 -13.22
N ILE A 35 -11.93 3.70 -12.75
CA ILE A 35 -11.07 4.83 -13.08
C ILE A 35 -10.03 4.37 -14.12
N PRO A 36 -10.03 4.94 -15.34
CA PRO A 36 -9.04 4.57 -16.34
C PRO A 36 -7.63 4.95 -15.88
N TYR A 37 -6.65 4.17 -16.31
CA TYR A 37 -5.24 4.53 -16.16
C TYR A 37 -4.92 5.76 -16.99
N GLU A 38 -4.00 6.58 -16.47
CA GLU A 38 -3.37 7.61 -17.30
C GLU A 38 -2.50 6.95 -18.38
N THR A 39 -2.34 7.61 -19.51
CA THR A 39 -1.42 7.15 -20.54
C THR A 39 0.02 7.17 -20.01
N GLY A 40 0.86 6.26 -20.50
CA GLY A 40 2.27 6.18 -20.11
C GLY A 40 3.02 7.50 -20.28
N GLU A 41 2.75 8.23 -21.37
CA GLU A 41 3.35 9.53 -21.65
C GLU A 41 3.01 10.56 -20.58
N ARG A 42 1.72 10.73 -20.27
CA ARG A 42 1.26 11.70 -19.27
C ARG A 42 1.72 11.34 -17.86
N LEU A 43 1.80 10.05 -17.55
CA LEU A 43 2.34 9.57 -16.29
C LEU A 43 3.82 9.92 -16.16
N LEU A 44 4.64 9.69 -17.20
CA LEU A 44 6.07 10.01 -17.20
C LEU A 44 6.33 11.52 -17.10
N GLU A 45 5.52 12.35 -17.75
CA GLU A 45 5.61 13.81 -17.65
C GLU A 45 5.39 14.31 -16.21
N GLN A 46 4.44 13.71 -15.49
CA GLN A 46 4.08 14.11 -14.12
C GLN A 46 4.84 13.36 -13.03
N LEU A 47 5.55 12.28 -13.37
CA LEU A 47 6.21 11.40 -12.40
C LEU A 47 7.19 12.14 -11.48
N PRO A 48 8.07 13.04 -11.97
CA PRO A 48 8.99 13.77 -11.10
C PRO A 48 8.26 14.66 -10.07
N GLU A 49 7.17 15.31 -10.48
CA GLU A 49 6.37 16.16 -9.61
C GLU A 49 5.66 15.33 -8.53
N ARG A 50 5.05 14.20 -8.90
CA ARG A 50 4.39 13.28 -7.97
C ARG A 50 5.36 12.69 -6.95
N LEU A 51 6.54 12.27 -7.40
CA LEU A 51 7.59 11.77 -6.51
C LEU A 51 8.08 12.84 -5.54
N ARG A 52 8.21 14.08 -6.00
CA ARG A 52 8.62 15.21 -5.14
C ARG A 52 7.55 15.53 -4.09
N ALA A 53 6.28 15.58 -4.49
CA ALA A 53 5.17 15.77 -3.56
C ALA A 53 5.10 14.64 -2.52
N LEU A 54 5.30 13.38 -2.93
CA LEU A 54 5.38 12.25 -2.01
C LEU A 54 6.56 12.40 -1.03
N ALA A 55 7.74 12.78 -1.52
CA ALA A 55 8.90 13.02 -0.68
C ALA A 55 8.67 14.14 0.34
N ASP A 56 8.06 15.26 -0.08
CA ASP A 56 7.73 16.37 0.82
C ASP A 56 6.72 15.94 1.89
N LEU A 57 5.73 15.11 1.55
CA LEU A 57 4.78 14.54 2.51
C LEU A 57 5.47 13.63 3.53
N VAL A 58 6.37 12.75 3.08
CA VAL A 58 7.17 11.88 3.96
C VAL A 58 8.05 12.71 4.89
N LEU A 59 8.78 13.69 4.35
CA LEU A 59 9.67 14.57 5.12
C LEU A 59 8.91 15.45 6.11
N SER A 60 7.66 15.79 5.81
CA SER A 60 6.81 16.55 6.73
C SER A 60 6.37 15.76 7.97
N GLY A 61 6.61 14.44 8.01
CA GLY A 61 6.20 13.55 9.10
C GLY A 61 4.67 13.35 9.20
N LYS A 62 3.91 13.81 8.20
CA LYS A 62 2.45 13.70 8.17
C LYS A 62 1.94 12.32 7.73
N MET A 63 2.81 11.51 7.13
CA MET A 63 2.48 10.15 6.68
C MET A 63 3.12 9.10 7.59
N GLN A 64 2.33 8.10 7.94
CA GLN A 64 2.79 6.89 8.62
C GLN A 64 3.40 5.91 7.60
N GLY A 65 4.28 5.01 8.06
CA GLY A 65 4.98 4.07 7.19
C GLY A 65 4.05 3.24 6.28
N GLY A 66 2.88 2.83 6.78
CA GLY A 66 1.87 2.12 5.99
C GLY A 66 1.23 2.98 4.89
N GLU A 67 1.02 4.28 5.16
CA GLU A 67 0.50 5.22 4.17
C GLU A 67 1.53 5.46 3.06
N VAL A 68 2.82 5.54 3.42
CA VAL A 68 3.93 5.66 2.46
C VAL A 68 4.01 4.41 1.58
N ALA A 69 3.96 3.22 2.20
CA ALA A 69 3.98 1.95 1.47
C ALA A 69 2.80 1.84 0.50
N TYR A 70 1.60 2.25 0.94
CA TYR A 70 0.41 2.25 0.08
C TYR A 70 0.51 3.27 -1.06
N ALA A 71 1.02 4.49 -0.81
CA ALA A 71 1.22 5.49 -1.86
C ALA A 71 2.22 5.03 -2.93
N LEU A 72 3.29 4.34 -2.52
CA LEU A 72 4.23 3.69 -3.44
C LEU A 72 3.55 2.58 -4.25
N ALA A 73 2.71 1.75 -3.62
CA ALA A 73 1.96 0.71 -4.32
C ALA A 73 1.02 1.26 -5.40
N VAL A 74 0.31 2.37 -5.12
CA VAL A 74 -0.52 3.08 -6.11
C VAL A 74 0.32 3.59 -7.28
N LEU A 75 1.54 4.10 -7.00
CA LEU A 75 2.43 4.57 -8.04
C LEU A 75 2.93 3.42 -8.93
N ILE A 76 3.31 2.28 -8.33
CA ILE A 76 3.72 1.06 -9.03
C ILE A 76 2.58 0.56 -9.93
N ASP A 77 1.38 0.37 -9.37
CA ASP A 77 0.18 -0.03 -10.14
C ASP A 77 -0.06 0.90 -11.34
N SER A 78 0.09 2.21 -11.14
CA SER A 78 -0.08 3.19 -12.21
C SER A 78 0.97 3.03 -13.31
N ILE A 79 2.24 2.81 -12.97
CA ILE A 79 3.33 2.65 -13.92
C ILE A 79 3.19 1.35 -14.72
N GLU A 80 2.85 0.24 -14.05
CA GLU A 80 2.69 -1.08 -14.68
C GLU A 80 1.55 -1.08 -15.69
N ASN A 81 0.41 -0.48 -15.34
CA ASN A 81 -0.76 -0.47 -16.21
C ASN A 81 -0.69 0.62 -17.30
N ALA A 82 0.02 1.72 -17.06
CA ALA A 82 0.26 2.73 -18.10
C ALA A 82 1.20 2.23 -19.21
N ARG A 83 2.05 1.24 -18.92
CA ARG A 83 2.85 0.53 -19.93
C ARG A 83 2.02 -0.41 -20.80
N SER A 84 0.99 -1.03 -20.21
CA SER A 84 0.09 -1.97 -20.90
C SER A 84 -0.96 -1.28 -21.78
N ALA A 85 -1.09 0.04 -21.67
CA ALA A 85 -2.02 0.86 -22.46
C ALA A 85 -1.42 1.40 -23.78
N GLN A 86 -0.23 0.92 -24.17
CA GLN A 86 0.46 1.27 -25.42
C GLN A 86 0.25 0.21 -26.51
#